data_AF-L0ABQ4-F1
#
_entry.id   AF-L0ABQ4-F1
#
_cell.length_a   1.000
_cell.length_b   1.000
_cell.length_c   1.000
_cell.angle_alpha   90.00
_cell.angle_beta   90.00
_cell.angle_gamma   90.00
#
_symmetry.space_group_name_H-M   'P 1'
#
loop_
_entity.id
_entity.type
_entity.pdbx_description
1 polymer ?
#
loop_
_entity_poly.entity_id
_entity_poly.type
_entity_poly.pdbx_seq_one_letter_code
_entity_poly.pdbx_strand_id
1 'polypeptide(L)'
;MYVNDRFEVIEEIETVADLEQHYTDELRPLRNTLYNESTTDLIEDFVEENPPDLAEADLEQIAAWTDFVVGEFVVARYREDDAIFLDWTEPPQVYAVRPARLPFAELWDESALPVPVSSVVLLPFEGEIVYDGWMDRCQEHHLRRFAQY
;
A
#
# COMPACT_ATOMS: atom_id res chain seq x y z
N MET A 1 -13.72 0.76 -7.95
CA MET A 1 -15.17 0.51 -7.91
C MET A 1 -15.48 -0.85 -7.32
N TYR A 2 -14.97 -1.93 -7.89
CA TYR A 2 -15.22 -3.32 -7.46
C TYR A 2 -15.43 -3.59 -5.95
N VAL A 3 -14.50 -3.16 -5.08
CA VAL A 3 -14.64 -3.33 -3.63
C VAL A 3 -15.85 -2.57 -3.09
N ASN A 4 -16.07 -1.34 -3.54
CA ASN A 4 -17.24 -0.55 -3.11
C ASN A 4 -18.55 -1.13 -3.65
N ASP A 5 -18.55 -1.64 -4.88
CA ASP A 5 -19.74 -2.27 -5.49
C ASP A 5 -20.17 -3.54 -4.75
N ARG A 6 -19.20 -4.26 -4.14
CA ARG A 6 -19.46 -5.49 -3.39
C ARG A 6 -19.84 -5.28 -1.94
N PHE A 7 -19.28 -4.26 -1.30
CA PHE A 7 -19.38 -4.06 0.15
C PHE A 7 -20.07 -2.78 0.58
N GLU A 8 -20.42 -1.89 -0.36
CA GLU A 8 -21.11 -0.62 -0.10
C GLU A 8 -20.38 0.19 1.00
N VAL A 9 -19.05 0.28 0.91
CA VAL A 9 -18.21 0.82 1.98
C VAL A 9 -18.41 2.32 2.17
N ILE A 10 -18.57 3.06 1.06
CA ILE A 10 -18.80 4.51 1.03
C ILE A 10 -19.94 4.77 0.05
N GLU A 11 -21.10 5.19 0.58
CA GLU A 11 -22.33 5.35 -0.21
C GLU A 11 -22.20 6.42 -1.30
N GLU A 12 -21.36 7.44 -1.08
CA GLU A 12 -21.17 8.57 -2.00
C GLU A 12 -20.32 8.24 -3.24
N ILE A 13 -19.71 7.05 -3.30
CA ILE A 13 -18.77 6.67 -4.36
C ILE A 13 -19.41 5.62 -5.26
N GLU A 14 -19.96 6.04 -6.39
CA GLU A 14 -20.58 5.15 -7.39
C GLU A 14 -19.73 5.02 -8.65
N THR A 15 -18.76 5.92 -8.86
CA THR A 15 -17.93 5.95 -10.06
C THR A 15 -16.46 6.21 -9.77
N VAL A 16 -15.61 5.92 -10.76
CA VAL A 16 -14.18 6.26 -10.69
C VAL A 16 -13.96 7.77 -10.53
N ALA A 17 -14.82 8.61 -11.11
CA ALA A 17 -14.73 10.06 -10.97
C ALA A 17 -15.06 10.53 -9.54
N ASP A 18 -15.87 9.78 -8.79
CA ASP A 18 -16.14 10.09 -7.38
C ASP A 18 -14.92 9.77 -6.52
N LEU A 19 -14.21 8.66 -6.81
CA LEU A 19 -12.94 8.33 -6.12
C LEU A 19 -11.90 9.47 -6.22
N GLU A 20 -11.76 10.08 -7.40
CA GLU A 20 -10.79 11.16 -7.61
C GLU A 20 -11.10 12.41 -6.77
N GLN A 21 -12.38 12.67 -6.51
CA GLN A 21 -12.82 13.81 -5.69
C GLN A 21 -12.58 13.58 -4.19
N HIS A 22 -12.54 12.32 -3.76
CA HIS A 22 -12.39 11.90 -2.37
C HIS A 22 -10.98 11.45 -2.00
N TYR A 23 -9.95 11.68 -2.85
CA TYR A 23 -8.56 11.19 -2.70
C TYR A 23 -7.82 11.76 -1.48
N THR A 24 -8.32 11.44 -0.29
CA THR A 24 -7.92 11.87 1.04
C THR A 24 -8.13 10.69 2.01
N ASP A 25 -8.12 10.95 3.32
CA ASP A 25 -8.42 9.95 4.35
C ASP A 25 -9.83 9.33 4.22
N GLU A 26 -10.73 9.95 3.45
CA GLU A 26 -12.08 9.44 3.19
C GLU A 26 -12.09 8.10 2.44
N LEU A 27 -11.05 7.79 1.64
CA LEU A 27 -10.92 6.49 0.97
C LEU A 27 -10.31 5.39 1.85
N ARG A 28 -9.83 5.73 3.05
CA ARG A 28 -9.18 4.77 3.94
C ARG A 28 -10.07 3.57 4.30
N PRO A 29 -11.39 3.69 4.53
CA PRO A 29 -12.26 2.53 4.72
C PRO A 29 -12.25 1.59 3.52
N LEU A 30 -12.33 2.11 2.28
CA LEU A 30 -12.30 1.31 1.06
C LEU A 30 -10.97 0.56 0.92
N ARG A 31 -9.85 1.25 1.20
CA ARG A 31 -8.51 0.65 1.23
C ARG A 31 -8.42 -0.48 2.27
N ASN A 32 -8.94 -0.26 3.47
CA ASN A 32 -8.90 -1.27 4.53
C ASN A 32 -9.79 -2.47 4.21
N THR A 33 -10.89 -2.27 3.47
CA THR A 33 -11.73 -3.37 2.95
C THR A 33 -11.02 -4.15 1.85
N LEU A 34 -10.17 -3.52 1.04
CA LEU A 34 -9.35 -4.22 0.07
C LEU A 34 -8.28 -5.10 0.74
N TYR A 35 -7.56 -4.55 1.73
CA TYR A 35 -6.44 -5.23 2.39
C TYR A 35 -6.84 -5.81 3.75
N ASN A 36 -7.61 -6.90 3.73
CA ASN A 36 -8.01 -7.67 4.92
C ASN A 36 -7.80 -9.18 4.74
N GLU A 37 -8.37 -9.99 5.62
CA GLU A 37 -8.26 -11.46 5.58
C GLU A 37 -8.88 -12.12 4.33
N SER A 38 -9.77 -11.42 3.63
CA SER A 38 -10.44 -11.86 2.38
C SER A 38 -9.83 -11.25 1.12
N THR A 39 -8.66 -10.59 1.21
CA THR A 39 -8.01 -9.93 0.06
C THR A 39 -7.76 -10.90 -1.08
N THR A 40 -7.28 -12.11 -0.79
CA THR A 40 -6.98 -13.13 -1.81
C THR A 40 -8.23 -13.48 -2.60
N ASP A 41 -9.32 -13.85 -1.92
CA ASP A 41 -10.60 -14.19 -2.54
C ASP A 41 -11.13 -13.03 -3.41
N LEU A 42 -10.99 -11.78 -2.91
CA LEU A 42 -11.43 -10.59 -3.65
C LEU A 42 -10.66 -10.36 -4.95
N ILE A 43 -9.33 -10.56 -4.92
CA ILE A 43 -8.48 -10.40 -6.10
C ILE A 43 -8.75 -11.54 -7.09
N GLU A 44 -8.87 -12.77 -6.61
CA GLU A 44 -9.19 -13.93 -7.46
C GLU A 44 -10.54 -13.75 -8.16
N ASP A 45 -11.58 -13.36 -7.43
CA ASP A 45 -12.89 -13.07 -8.00
C ASP A 45 -12.80 -11.94 -9.05
N PHE A 46 -12.02 -10.88 -8.79
CA PHE A 46 -11.88 -9.76 -9.73
C PHE A 46 -11.23 -10.22 -11.04
N VAL A 47 -10.20 -11.05 -10.94
CA VAL A 47 -9.48 -11.60 -12.08
C VAL A 47 -10.38 -12.54 -12.90
N GLU A 48 -11.20 -13.35 -12.23
CA GLU A 48 -12.11 -14.28 -12.89
C GLU A 48 -13.31 -13.57 -13.55
N GLU A 49 -13.90 -12.58 -12.87
CA GLU A 49 -15.03 -11.80 -13.40
C GLU A 49 -14.61 -10.81 -14.49
N ASN A 50 -13.39 -10.27 -14.41
CA ASN A 50 -12.83 -9.22 -15.27
C ASN A 50 -13.87 -8.15 -15.71
N PRO A 51 -14.55 -7.48 -14.77
CA PRO A 51 -15.63 -6.56 -15.11
C PRO A 51 -15.24 -5.40 -16.07
N PRO A 52 -14.00 -4.85 -16.03
CA PRO A 52 -13.59 -3.81 -16.97
C PRO A 52 -13.03 -4.33 -18.31
N ASP A 53 -13.06 -5.64 -18.57
CA ASP A 53 -12.50 -6.27 -19.79
C ASP A 53 -11.01 -5.92 -20.00
N LEU A 54 -10.21 -6.10 -18.95
CA LEU A 54 -8.77 -5.87 -18.95
C LEU A 54 -8.02 -6.91 -19.79
N ALA A 55 -6.85 -6.52 -20.28
CA ALA A 55 -5.96 -7.43 -20.99
C ALA A 55 -5.34 -8.46 -20.03
N GLU A 56 -4.96 -9.62 -20.56
CA GLU A 56 -4.37 -10.72 -19.77
C GLU A 56 -3.13 -10.27 -18.97
N ALA A 57 -2.28 -9.41 -19.54
CA ALA A 57 -1.12 -8.86 -18.85
C ALA A 57 -1.50 -8.00 -17.62
N ASP A 58 -2.59 -7.24 -17.70
CA ASP A 58 -3.08 -6.43 -16.57
C ASP A 58 -3.69 -7.34 -15.49
N LEU A 59 -4.40 -8.40 -15.91
CA LEU A 59 -4.96 -9.40 -14.99
C LEU A 59 -3.86 -10.19 -14.27
N GLU A 60 -2.79 -10.59 -14.96
CA GLU A 60 -1.62 -11.22 -14.35
C GLU A 60 -0.98 -10.31 -13.30
N GLN A 61 -0.88 -9.01 -13.60
CA GLN A 61 -0.37 -8.02 -12.65
C GLN A 61 -1.27 -7.88 -11.43
N ILE A 62 -2.59 -7.88 -11.60
CA ILE A 62 -3.54 -7.79 -10.47
C ILE A 62 -3.53 -9.08 -9.65
N ALA A 63 -3.44 -10.25 -10.27
CA ALA A 63 -3.34 -11.53 -9.58
C ALA A 63 -2.11 -11.60 -8.66
N ALA A 64 -0.99 -11.00 -9.07
CA ALA A 64 0.22 -10.92 -8.26
C ALA A 64 0.01 -10.11 -6.96
N TRP A 65 -0.98 -9.22 -6.89
CA TRP A 65 -1.24 -8.44 -5.68
C TRP A 65 -1.73 -9.28 -4.49
N THR A 66 -2.03 -10.57 -4.68
CA THR A 66 -2.26 -11.52 -3.58
C THR A 66 -1.04 -11.71 -2.68
N ASP A 67 0.19 -11.46 -3.19
CA ASP A 67 1.44 -11.49 -2.44
C ASP A 67 1.77 -10.15 -1.73
N PHE A 68 0.76 -9.32 -1.46
CA PHE A 68 0.94 -8.06 -0.76
C PHE A 68 1.46 -8.25 0.68
N VAL A 69 2.17 -7.24 1.18
CA VAL A 69 2.64 -7.20 2.57
C VAL A 69 2.07 -5.96 3.27
N VAL A 70 1.41 -6.15 4.40
CA VAL A 70 0.91 -5.06 5.26
C VAL A 70 1.71 -5.03 6.55
N GLY A 71 2.19 -3.85 6.94
CA GLY A 71 2.97 -3.79 8.16
C GLY A 71 3.39 -2.40 8.63
N GLU A 72 4.21 -2.46 9.68
CA GLU A 72 4.99 -1.35 10.19
C GLU A 72 6.42 -1.50 9.67
N PHE A 73 7.03 -0.42 9.23
CA PHE A 73 8.37 -0.41 8.65
C PHE A 73 9.19 0.77 9.17
N VAL A 74 10.51 0.66 9.11
CA VAL A 74 11.41 1.80 9.26
C VAL A 74 11.94 2.15 7.88
N VAL A 75 11.64 3.37 7.43
CA VAL A 75 12.27 3.92 6.23
C VAL A 75 13.67 4.38 6.63
N ALA A 76 14.67 3.60 6.22
CA ALA A 76 16.05 3.81 6.64
C ALA A 76 16.80 4.83 5.77
N ARG A 77 16.53 4.82 4.47
CA ARG A 77 17.08 5.73 3.46
C ARG A 77 16.23 5.69 2.20
N TYR A 78 16.37 6.71 1.36
CA TYR A 78 15.92 6.67 -0.03
C TYR A 78 17.09 6.93 -0.99
N ARG A 79 16.85 6.60 -2.25
CA ARG A 79 17.72 6.82 -3.41
C ARG A 79 16.88 7.52 -4.49
N GLU A 80 17.49 7.72 -5.65
CA GLU A 80 16.81 8.32 -6.81
C GLU A 80 15.52 7.57 -7.18
N ASP A 81 15.56 6.22 -7.19
CA ASP A 81 14.45 5.39 -7.68
C ASP A 81 13.69 4.60 -6.60
N ASP A 82 14.23 4.46 -5.39
CA ASP A 82 13.69 3.59 -4.34
C ASP A 82 13.87 4.14 -2.91
N ALA A 83 13.19 3.51 -1.96
CA ALA A 83 13.44 3.65 -0.53
C ALA A 83 13.57 2.28 0.12
N ILE A 84 14.41 2.22 1.16
CA ILE A 84 14.67 0.99 1.92
C ILE A 84 13.76 0.95 3.13
N PHE A 85 12.78 0.04 3.08
CA PHE A 85 11.86 -0.26 4.16
C PHE A 85 12.38 -1.48 4.92
N LEU A 86 12.57 -1.32 6.23
CA LEU A 86 13.02 -2.39 7.12
C LEU A 86 11.84 -2.89 7.94
N ASP A 87 11.57 -4.19 7.84
CA ASP A 87 10.71 -4.93 8.75
C ASP A 87 11.60 -5.67 9.76
N TRP A 88 11.43 -5.36 11.05
CA TRP A 88 12.21 -5.94 12.14
C TRP A 88 11.54 -7.17 12.79
N THR A 89 10.40 -7.63 12.27
CA THR A 89 9.82 -8.91 12.69
C THR A 89 10.79 -10.04 12.35
N GLU A 90 10.82 -11.11 13.15
CA GLU A 90 11.77 -12.21 12.94
C GLU A 90 11.22 -13.23 11.92
N PRO A 91 11.96 -13.57 10.84
CA PRO A 91 13.29 -13.05 10.48
C PRO A 91 13.22 -11.65 9.85
N PRO A 92 14.17 -10.75 10.15
CA PRO A 92 14.14 -9.38 9.64
C PRO A 92 14.19 -9.35 8.12
N GLN A 93 13.36 -8.49 7.52
CA GLN A 93 13.20 -8.37 6.08
C GLN A 93 13.52 -6.95 5.61
N VAL A 94 14.00 -6.85 4.37
CA VAL A 94 14.38 -5.59 3.74
C VAL A 94 13.70 -5.51 2.38
N TYR A 95 12.99 -4.41 2.15
CA TYR A 95 12.27 -4.15 0.92
C TYR A 95 12.85 -2.90 0.25
N ALA A 96 13.17 -3.01 -1.04
CA ALA A 96 13.42 -1.85 -1.90
C ALA A 96 12.08 -1.45 -2.53
N VAL A 97 11.52 -0.35 -2.05
CA VAL A 97 10.17 0.09 -2.39
C VAL A 97 10.25 1.28 -3.32
N ARG A 98 9.57 1.22 -4.46
CA ARG A 98 9.49 2.31 -5.42
C ARG A 98 8.32 3.24 -5.11
N PRO A 99 8.46 4.53 -5.44
CA PRO A 99 7.36 5.45 -5.31
C PRO A 99 6.29 5.18 -6.37
N ALA A 100 5.03 5.06 -5.96
CA ALA A 100 3.92 4.93 -6.90
C ALA A 100 3.62 6.23 -7.67
N ARG A 101 3.96 7.39 -7.08
CA ARG A 101 3.65 8.70 -7.70
C ARG A 101 4.72 9.77 -7.45
N LEU A 102 5.04 10.03 -6.18
CA LEU A 102 5.97 11.11 -5.78
C LEU A 102 7.28 10.51 -5.27
N PRO A 103 8.46 11.05 -5.65
CA PRO A 103 9.74 10.63 -5.09
C PRO A 103 9.74 10.73 -3.56
N PHE A 104 10.40 9.79 -2.88
CA PHE A 104 10.45 9.79 -1.40
C PHE A 104 11.12 11.05 -0.81
N ALA A 105 12.02 11.69 -1.57
CA ALA A 105 12.63 12.96 -1.20
C ALA A 105 11.60 14.11 -1.05
N GLU A 106 10.43 14.01 -1.67
CA GLU A 106 9.34 14.98 -1.49
C GLU A 106 8.49 14.69 -0.24
N LEU A 107 8.54 13.45 0.27
CA LEU A 107 7.81 13.05 1.47
C LEU A 107 8.58 13.40 2.75
N TRP A 108 9.91 13.20 2.75
CA TRP A 108 10.77 13.47 3.89
C TRP A 108 12.14 14.01 3.48
N ASP A 109 12.64 15.00 4.23
CA ASP A 109 14.07 15.35 4.22
C ASP A 109 14.92 14.17 4.72
N GLU A 110 16.10 13.97 4.12
CA GLU A 110 17.03 12.90 4.55
C GLU A 110 17.38 12.99 6.04
N SER A 111 17.42 14.21 6.60
CA SER A 111 17.69 14.43 8.03
C SER A 111 16.59 13.92 8.97
N ALA A 112 15.40 13.62 8.45
CA ALA A 112 14.33 13.03 9.24
C ALA A 112 14.48 11.51 9.39
N LEU A 113 15.33 10.86 8.58
CA LEU A 113 15.52 9.42 8.61
C LEU A 113 16.44 8.98 9.77
N PRO A 114 16.23 7.78 10.34
CA PRO A 114 15.19 6.81 10.00
C PRO A 114 13.80 7.21 10.52
N VAL A 115 12.76 6.97 9.71
CA VAL A 115 11.36 7.27 10.06
C VAL A 115 10.56 5.97 10.22
N PRO A 116 9.96 5.70 11.39
CA PRO A 116 9.00 4.62 11.52
C PRO A 116 7.65 4.99 10.92
N VAL A 117 7.11 4.08 10.14
CA VAL A 117 5.82 4.20 9.46
C VAL A 117 4.95 2.98 9.73
N SER A 118 3.65 3.18 9.77
CA SER A 118 2.64 2.13 9.98
C SER A 118 1.59 2.15 8.89
N SER A 119 0.78 1.10 8.84
CA SER A 119 -0.30 0.94 7.86
C SER A 119 0.20 1.03 6.42
N VAL A 120 1.43 0.61 6.17
CA VAL A 120 2.03 0.53 4.83
C VAL A 120 1.56 -0.76 4.17
N VAL A 121 1.19 -0.66 2.90
CA VAL A 121 0.94 -1.82 2.04
C VAL A 121 1.99 -1.82 0.94
N LEU A 122 2.72 -2.92 0.80
CA LEU A 122 3.69 -3.18 -0.24
C LEU A 122 3.08 -4.17 -1.25
N LEU A 123 3.15 -3.82 -2.54
CA LEU A 123 2.55 -4.57 -3.62
C LEU A 123 3.61 -4.93 -4.66
N PRO A 124 3.57 -6.16 -5.22
CA PRO A 124 4.35 -6.46 -6.41
C PRO A 124 3.76 -5.72 -7.61
N PHE A 125 4.62 -5.02 -8.37
CA PHE A 125 4.24 -4.31 -9.59
C PHE A 125 5.39 -4.33 -10.59
N GLU A 126 5.16 -4.94 -11.76
CA GLU A 126 6.10 -5.06 -12.88
C GLU A 126 7.50 -5.60 -12.47
N GLY A 127 7.52 -6.55 -11.53
CA GLY A 127 8.76 -7.16 -11.01
C GLY A 127 9.47 -6.32 -9.93
N GLU A 128 8.86 -5.22 -9.49
CA GLU A 128 9.32 -4.35 -8.42
C GLU A 128 8.31 -4.35 -7.26
N ILE A 129 8.65 -3.67 -6.16
CA ILE A 129 7.74 -3.49 -5.02
C ILE A 129 7.37 -2.02 -4.95
N VAL A 130 6.07 -1.71 -4.96
CA VAL A 130 5.55 -0.36 -4.81
C VAL A 130 4.76 -0.24 -3.51
N TYR A 131 4.62 0.96 -2.96
CA TYR A 131 3.65 1.23 -1.90
C TYR A 131 2.37 1.81 -2.48
N ASP A 132 1.24 1.58 -1.83
CA ASP A 132 -0.09 1.91 -2.35
C ASP A 132 -0.49 3.40 -2.25
N GLY A 133 0.43 4.28 -1.88
CA GLY A 133 0.17 5.71 -1.68
C GLY A 133 -0.16 6.12 -0.24
N TRP A 134 -0.48 5.18 0.66
CA TRP A 134 -0.84 5.48 2.05
C TRP A 134 0.17 4.93 3.06
N MET A 135 0.55 5.78 4.00
CA MET A 135 1.34 5.41 5.16
C MET A 135 1.12 6.42 6.28
N ASP A 136 1.16 5.95 7.53
CA ASP A 136 1.09 6.80 8.71
C ASP A 136 2.48 6.93 9.31
N ARG A 137 2.85 8.13 9.77
CA ARG A 137 4.00 8.27 10.67
C ARG A 137 3.64 7.70 12.03
N CYS A 138 4.48 6.81 12.56
CA CYS A 138 4.33 6.39 13.94
C CYS A 138 4.62 7.59 14.86
N GLN A 139 3.65 8.01 15.66
CA GLN A 139 3.86 9.06 16.68
C GLN A 139 4.77 8.55 17.82
N GLU A 140 5.37 9.47 18.58
CA GLU A 140 6.42 9.19 19.58
C GLU A 140 6.10 8.10 20.61
N HIS A 141 4.81 7.82 20.86
CA HIS A 141 4.41 6.72 21.75
C HIS A 141 4.81 5.32 21.24
N HIS A 142 4.91 5.13 19.92
CA HIS A 142 5.37 3.87 19.31
C HIS A 142 6.91 3.77 19.24
N LEU A 143 7.64 4.90 19.35
CA LEU A 143 9.12 4.95 19.33
C LEU A 143 9.79 4.12 20.45
N ARG A 144 9.09 3.87 21.57
CA ARG A 144 9.62 3.04 22.65
C ARG A 144 9.84 1.57 22.27
N ARG A 145 9.20 1.10 21.19
CA ARG A 145 9.45 -0.23 20.61
C ARG A 145 10.72 -0.24 19.75
N PHE A 146 11.09 0.91 19.18
CA PHE A 146 12.22 1.10 18.29
C PHE A 146 13.54 1.44 19.01
N ALA A 147 13.47 2.07 20.17
CA ALA A 147 14.64 2.60 20.88
C ALA A 147 15.30 1.63 21.90
N GLN A 148 15.05 0.31 21.81
CA GLN A 148 15.58 -0.66 22.79
C GLN A 148 16.87 -1.38 22.36
N TYR A 149 17.57 -0.90 21.32
CA TYR A 149 18.87 -1.43 20.91
C TYR A 149 19.85 -0.33 20.53
#